data_AF-A0A1Q9ADE8-F1
#
_entry.id   AF-A0A1Q9ADE8-F1
#
_cell.length_a   1.000
_cell.length_b   1.000
_cell.length_c   1.000
_cell.angle_alpha   90.00
_cell.angle_beta   90.00
_cell.angle_gamma   90.00
#
_symmetry.space_group_name_H-M   'P 1'
#
loop_
_entity.id
_entity.type
_entity.pdbx_description
1 polymer ?
#
loop_
_entity_poly.entity_id
_entity_poly.type
_entity_poly.pdbx_seq_one_letter_code
_entity_poly.pdbx_strand_id
1 'polypeptide(L)' 'MRSTINLDEALVEKAKSLTGTQETTALVRQALETLVRVESGKRLIALGGTMPDAEAAPRRRTGGAE' A
#
# COMPACT_ATOMS: atom_id res chain seq x y z
N MET A 1 4.48 -18.80 -3.54
CA MET A 1 5.87 -19.25 -3.41
C MET A 1 6.19 -19.37 -1.92
N ARG A 2 6.95 -20.39 -1.49
CA ARG A 2 7.45 -20.51 -0.12
C ARG A 2 8.95 -20.23 -0.14
N SER A 3 9.39 -19.29 0.68
CA SER A 3 10.79 -18.87 0.77
C SER A 3 11.15 -18.66 2.24
N THR A 4 12.42 -18.89 2.57
CA THR A 4 12.96 -18.64 3.90
C THR A 4 13.87 -17.43 3.80
N ILE A 5 13.61 -16.41 4.61
CA ILE A 5 14.37 -15.15 4.65
C ILE A 5 14.74 -14.83 6.09
N ASN A 6 15.90 -14.20 6.28
CA ASN A 6 16.28 -13.65 7.59
C ASN A 6 15.68 -12.24 7.72
N LEU A 7 15.07 -11.96 8.87
CA LEU A 7 14.47 -10.67 9.18
C LEU A 7 15.07 -10.13 10.47
N ASP A 8 15.24 -8.81 10.54
CA ASP A 8 15.61 -8.13 11.77
C ASP A 8 14.41 -8.14 12.73
N GLU A 9 14.59 -8.78 13.89
CA GLU A 9 13.55 -8.96 14.89
C GLU A 9 13.08 -7.62 15.51
N ALA A 10 13.99 -6.66 15.69
CA ALA A 10 13.63 -5.34 16.20
C ALA A 10 12.74 -4.58 15.20
N LEU A 11 13.01 -4.74 13.90
CA LEU A 11 12.18 -4.16 12.85
C LEU A 11 10.81 -4.84 12.79
N VAL A 12 10.76 -6.17 12.90
CA VAL A 12 9.51 -6.93 12.90
C VAL A 12 8.64 -6.52 14.08
N GLU A 13 9.17 -6.47 15.29
CA GLU A 13 8.40 -6.09 16.48
C GLU A 13 7.90 -4.64 16.41
N LYS A 14 8.74 -3.71 15.93
CA LYS A 14 8.30 -2.34 15.66
C LYS A 14 7.17 -2.30 14.62
N ALA A 15 7.27 -3.07 13.56
CA ALA A 15 6.23 -3.12 12.54
C ALA A 15 4.92 -3.73 13.08
N LYS A 16 4.98 -4.82 13.85
CA LYS A 16 3.81 -5.43 14.51
C LYS A 16 3.12 -4.46 15.45
N SER A 17 3.88 -3.74 16.29
CA SER A 17 3.31 -2.74 17.21
C SER A 17 2.65 -1.56 16.48
N LEU A 18 3.20 -1.13 15.34
CA LEU A 18 2.65 -0.01 14.56
C LEU A 18 1.45 -0.41 13.70
N THR A 19 1.43 -1.62 13.14
CA THR A 19 0.35 -2.06 12.24
C THR A 19 -0.74 -2.88 12.94
N GLY A 20 -0.47 -3.40 14.14
CA GLY A 20 -1.33 -4.35 14.84
C GLY A 20 -1.33 -5.76 14.24
N THR A 21 -0.53 -6.01 13.20
CA THR A 21 -0.47 -7.30 12.50
C THR A 21 0.48 -8.22 13.24
N GLN A 22 -0.04 -9.24 13.95
CA GLN A 22 0.81 -10.13 14.75
C GLN A 22 1.50 -11.24 13.93
N GLU A 23 0.88 -11.68 12.85
CA GLU A 23 1.40 -12.76 12.01
C GLU A 23 2.47 -12.23 11.04
N THR A 24 3.70 -12.75 11.12
CA THR A 24 4.85 -12.28 10.31
C THR A 24 4.61 -12.42 8.80
N THR A 25 3.94 -13.48 8.36
CA THR A 25 3.56 -13.71 6.96
C THR A 25 2.59 -12.64 6.45
N ALA A 26 1.55 -12.32 7.23
CA ALA A 26 0.59 -11.27 6.91
C ALA A 26 1.28 -9.90 6.88
N LEU A 27 2.20 -9.65 7.83
CA LEU A 27 2.99 -8.42 7.89
C LEU A 27 3.88 -8.27 6.65
N VAL A 28 4.58 -9.32 6.23
CA VAL A 28 5.43 -9.32 5.02
C VAL A 28 4.58 -9.10 3.76
N ARG A 29 3.41 -9.75 3.66
CA ARG A 29 2.48 -9.53 2.55
C ARG A 29 2.04 -8.08 2.48
N GLN A 30 1.62 -7.50 3.61
CA GLN A 30 1.21 -6.10 3.70
C GLN A 30 2.35 -5.14 3.36
N ALA A 31 3.58 -5.44 3.79
CA ALA A 31 4.77 -4.64 3.48
C ALA A 31 5.03 -4.61 1.96
N LEU A 32 4.96 -5.76 1.29
CA LEU A 32 5.14 -5.86 -0.17
C LEU A 32 4.03 -5.14 -0.93
N GLU A 33 2.77 -5.32 -0.54
CA GLU A 33 1.64 -4.60 -1.14
C GLU A 33 1.78 -3.08 -1.00
N THR A 34 2.25 -2.64 0.17
CA THR A 34 2.49 -1.22 0.44
C THR A 34 3.64 -0.68 -0.40
N LEU A 35 4.73 -1.43 -0.55
CA LEU A 35 5.85 -1.05 -1.41
C LEU A 35 5.40 -0.90 -2.87
N VAL A 36 4.62 -1.85 -3.39
CA VAL A 36 4.06 -1.77 -4.74
C VAL A 36 3.21 -0.52 -4.90
N ARG A 37 2.36 -0.20 -3.91
CA ARG A 37 1.52 1.02 -3.94
C ARG A 37 2.37 2.30 -4.00
N VAL A 38 3.42 2.38 -3.18
CA VAL A 38 4.32 3.55 -3.13
C VAL A 38 5.05 3.73 -4.47
N GLU A 39 5.66 2.68 -5.01
CA GLU A 39 6.39 2.76 -6.28
C GLU A 39 5.48 3.02 -7.48
N SER A 40 4.25 2.47 -7.46
CA SER A 40 3.24 2.78 -8.47
C SER A 40 2.88 4.27 -8.44
N GLY A 41 2.70 4.86 -7.25
CA GLY A 41 2.46 6.28 -7.09
C GLY A 41 3.61 7.14 -7.65
N LYS A 42 4.86 6.79 -7.31
CA LYS A 42 6.05 7.47 -7.86
C LYS A 42 6.10 7.41 -9.39
N ARG A 43 5.81 6.24 -9.97
CA ARG A 43 5.77 6.07 -11.43
C ARG A 43 4.67 6.89 -12.08
N LEU A 44 3.48 6.94 -11.47
CA LEU A 44 2.37 7.78 -11.96
C LEU A 44 2.72 9.27 -11.90
N ILE A 45 3.35 9.74 -10.81
CA ILE A 45 3.82 11.12 -10.70
C ILE A 45 4.85 11.43 -11.80
N ALA A 46 5.78 10.50 -12.06
CA ALA A 46 6.80 10.66 -13.10
C ALA A 46 6.22 10.75 -14.52
N LEU A 47 5.01 10.25 -14.76
CA LEU A 47 4.31 10.45 -16.04
C LEU A 47 3.88 11.90 -16.25
N GLY A 48 3.91 12.77 -15.24
CA GLY A 48 3.81 14.23 -15.44
C GLY A 48 2.55 14.71 -16.17
N GLY A 49 1.44 13.97 -16.11
CA GLY A 49 0.22 14.34 -16.82
C GLY A 49 0.26 14.04 -18.32
N THR A 50 1.00 13.02 -18.77
CA THR A 50 1.01 12.55 -20.17
C THR A 50 -0.36 12.14 -20.74
N MET A 51 -1.42 12.20 -19.94
CA MET A 51 -2.80 11.96 -20.37
C MET A 51 -3.59 13.26 -20.21
N PRO A 52 -3.50 14.20 -21.18
CA PRO A 52 -4.12 15.53 -21.08
C PRO A 52 -5.66 15.47 -21.07
N ASP A 53 -6.24 14.43 -21.68
CA ASP A 53 -7.69 14.21 -21.75
C ASP A 53 -8.23 13.35 -20.60
N ALA A 54 -7.44 13.13 -19.53
CA ALA A 54 -7.87 12.34 -18.38
C ALA A 54 -8.97 13.08 -17.59
N GLU A 55 -10.17 12.49 -17.54
CA GLU A 55 -11.27 13.01 -16.73
C GLU A 55 -11.33 12.36 -15.35
N ALA A 56 -11.66 13.14 -14.33
CA ALA A 56 -11.84 12.63 -12.97
C ALA A 56 -13.07 11.70 -12.91
N ALA A 57 -12.95 10.57 -12.19
CA ALA A 57 -14.09 9.68 -11.97
C ALA A 57 -15.26 10.44 -11.28
N PRO A 58 -16.53 10.12 -11.60
CA PRO A 58 -17.68 10.78 -10.98
C PRO A 58 -17.63 10.70 -9.45
N ARG A 59 -17.89 11.81 -8.76
CA ARG A 59 -17.98 11.80 -7.29
C ARG A 59 -19.21 11.01 -6.86
N ARG A 60 -19.00 9.86 -6.20
CA ARG A 60 -20.06 9.23 -5.41
C ARG A 60 -20.27 10.00 -4.12
N ARG A 61 -21.24 10.91 -4.10
CA ARG A 61 -21.83 11.38 -2.83
C ARG A 61 -22.75 10.25 -2.34
N THR A 62 -22.39 9.59 -1.24
CA THR A 62 -23.39 8.82 -0.48
C THR A 62 -24.43 9.83 -0.03
N GLY A 63 -25.63 9.76 -0.62
CA GLY A 63 -26.73 10.68 -0.33
C GLY A 63 -26.97 10.77 1.17
N GLY A 64 -27.29 11.98 1.64
CA GLY A 64 -27.61 12.23 3.04
C GLY A 64 -28.68 11.26 3.53
N ALA A 65 -28.42 10.66 4.68
CA ALA A 65 -29.43 9.94 5.43
C ALA A 65 -30.45 10.97 5.95
N GLU A 66 -31.69 10.81 5.49
CA GLU A 66 -32.87 11.09 6.31
C GLU A 66 -33.17 9.83 7.13
#